data_AF-A0AAN2PFV9-F1
#
_entry.id   AF-A0AAN2PFV9-F1
#
_cell.length_a   1.000
_cell.length_b   1.000
_cell.length_c   1.000
_cell.angle_alpha   90.00
_cell.angle_beta   90.00
_cell.angle_gamma   90.00
#
_symmetry.space_group_name_H-M   'P 1'
#
loop_
_entity.id
_entity.type
_entity.pdbx_description
1 polymer ?
#
loop_
_entity_poly.entity_id
_entity_poly.type
_entity_poly.pdbx_seq_one_letter_code
_entity_poly.pdbx_strand_id
1 'polypeptide(L)'
;MEELFPHFPAFLLIVVRVTTFFVAMPIFSYRSIPVQHRVGLGIFLAWIMYYTIDAPVLELDVTFYLLIMKEALVGLFIGFAAYMILSAVQVAGGLIDFQMGFSIANVITPKRGHKAR
;
A
#
# COMPACT_ATOMS: atom_id res chain seq x y z
N MET A 1 -1.77 34.95 -1.28
CA MET A 1 -1.90 33.91 -0.23
C MET A 1 -3.34 33.42 -0.03
N GLU A 2 -4.30 33.85 -0.85
CA GLU A 2 -5.71 33.41 -0.76
C GLU A 2 -6.10 32.35 -1.83
N GLU A 3 -5.32 32.19 -2.90
CA GLU A 3 -5.60 31.19 -3.95
C GLU A 3 -5.11 29.76 -3.64
N LEU A 4 -4.24 29.58 -2.63
CA LEU A 4 -3.71 28.26 -2.26
C LEU A 4 -4.65 27.47 -1.34
N PHE A 5 -5.45 28.17 -0.53
CA PHE A 5 -6.36 27.56 0.43
C PHE A 5 -7.50 26.73 -0.19
N PRO A 6 -8.18 27.14 -1.28
CA PRO A 6 -9.31 26.38 -1.81
C PRO A 6 -8.93 25.03 -2.43
N HIS A 7 -7.67 24.86 -2.86
CA HIS A 7 -7.19 23.60 -3.47
C HIS A 7 -6.46 22.68 -2.48
N PHE A 8 -6.09 23.18 -1.31
CA PHE A 8 -5.45 22.38 -0.25
C PHE A 8 -6.30 21.19 0.23
N PRO A 9 -7.64 21.31 0.41
CA PRO A 9 -8.49 20.18 0.80
C PRO A 9 -8.49 19.06 -0.25
N ALA A 10 -8.45 19.40 -1.53
CA ALA A 10 -8.38 18.41 -2.62
C ALA A 10 -7.05 17.65 -2.60
N PHE A 11 -5.93 18.35 -2.39
CA PHE A 11 -4.63 17.73 -2.21
C PHE A 11 -4.63 16.74 -1.04
N LEU A 12 -5.22 17.11 0.10
CA LEU A 12 -5.32 16.25 1.28
C LEU A 12 -6.07 14.96 0.99
N LEU A 13 -7.17 15.02 0.22
CA LEU A 13 -7.93 13.83 -0.18
C LEU A 13 -7.11 12.87 -1.07
N ILE A 14 -6.34 13.41 -2.02
CA ILE A 14 -5.45 12.61 -2.86
C ILE A 14 -4.37 11.94 -1.99
N VAL A 15 -3.77 12.67 -1.07
CA VAL A 15 -2.78 12.13 -0.13
C VAL A 15 -3.39 11.00 0.70
N VAL A 16 -4.59 11.16 1.24
CA VAL A 16 -5.28 10.12 2.02
C VAL A 16 -5.50 8.86 1.18
N ARG A 17 -6.02 8.99 -0.06
CA ARG A 17 -6.23 7.83 -0.94
C ARG A 17 -4.93 7.09 -1.27
N VAL A 18 -3.88 7.84 -1.65
CA VAL A 18 -2.60 7.24 -2.06
C VAL A 18 -1.91 6.59 -0.87
N THR A 19 -1.86 7.24 0.29
CA THR A 19 -1.23 6.69 1.49
C THR A 19 -1.94 5.43 2.00
N THR A 20 -3.28 5.42 2.04
CA THR A 20 -4.06 4.23 2.44
C THR A 20 -3.88 3.06 1.47
N PHE A 21 -3.76 3.33 0.16
CA PHE A 21 -3.38 2.33 -0.83
C PHE A 21 -2.00 1.71 -0.56
N PHE A 22 -0.97 2.54 -0.32
CA PHE A 22 0.39 2.06 -0.02
C PHE A 22 0.50 1.29 1.30
N VAL A 23 -0.33 1.62 2.29
CA VAL A 23 -0.39 0.90 3.57
C VAL A 23 -0.98 -0.50 3.39
N ALA A 24 -2.02 -0.65 2.56
CA ALA A 24 -2.68 -1.93 2.33
C ALA A 24 -1.93 -2.85 1.33
N MET A 25 -1.14 -2.29 0.42
CA MET A 25 -0.42 -3.05 -0.61
C MET A 25 0.80 -3.82 -0.03
N PRO A 26 0.87 -5.16 -0.16
CA PRO A 26 1.90 -5.96 0.51
C PRO A 26 3.30 -5.85 -0.09
N ILE A 27 3.45 -5.44 -1.36
CA ILE A 27 4.77 -5.21 -1.98
C ILE A 27 5.60 -4.22 -1.17
N PHE A 28 4.97 -3.16 -0.70
CA PHE A 28 5.62 -2.15 0.12
C PHE A 28 5.56 -2.51 1.62
N SER A 29 4.75 -3.49 2.02
CA SER A 29 4.63 -3.94 3.41
C SER A 29 5.74 -4.92 3.85
N TYR A 30 6.75 -5.21 3.02
CA TYR A 30 7.91 -5.96 3.45
C TYR A 30 8.65 -5.22 4.57
N ARG A 31 9.08 -5.97 5.60
CA ARG A 31 9.80 -5.44 6.79
C ARG A 31 11.14 -4.76 6.44
N SER A 32 11.59 -4.87 5.19
CA SER A 32 12.78 -4.22 4.66
C SER A 32 12.61 -2.72 4.37
N ILE A 33 11.38 -2.21 4.21
CA ILE A 33 11.15 -0.79 3.88
C ILE A 33 10.55 -0.04 5.09
N PRO A 34 11.31 0.91 5.70
CA PRO A 34 10.79 1.79 6.74
C PRO A 34 9.48 2.49 6.34
N VAL A 35 8.56 2.64 7.30
CA VAL A 35 7.26 3.32 7.09
C VAL A 35 7.45 4.73 6.52
N GLN A 36 8.51 5.43 6.94
CA GLN A 36 8.83 6.79 6.50
C GLN A 36 9.00 6.91 4.98
N HIS A 37 9.69 5.95 4.33
CA HIS A 37 9.88 5.99 2.88
C HIS A 37 8.58 5.72 2.13
N ARG A 38 7.70 4.87 2.67
CA ARG A 38 6.39 4.60 2.07
C ARG A 38 5.50 5.83 2.08
N VAL A 39 5.43 6.52 3.22
CA VAL A 39 4.65 7.75 3.34
C VAL A 39 5.25 8.85 2.46
N GLY A 40 6.58 8.98 2.41
CA GLY A 40 7.27 9.93 1.54
C GLY A 40 6.97 9.69 0.04
N LEU A 41 7.03 8.44 -0.41
CA LEU A 41 6.65 8.07 -1.78
C LEU A 41 5.17 8.34 -2.07
N GLY A 42 4.28 8.07 -1.10
CA GLY A 42 2.85 8.35 -1.24
C GLY A 42 2.56 9.84 -1.38
N ILE A 43 3.22 10.69 -0.59
CA ILE A 43 3.10 12.15 -0.69
C ILE A 43 3.67 12.65 -2.02
N PHE A 44 4.82 12.13 -2.44
CA PHE A 44 5.44 12.50 -3.72
C PHE A 44 4.54 12.14 -4.92
N LEU A 45 3.93 10.96 -4.92
CA LEU A 45 2.97 10.56 -5.95
C LEU A 45 1.70 11.42 -5.91
N ALA A 46 1.18 11.72 -4.72
CA ALA A 46 0.03 12.60 -4.56
C ALA A 46 0.31 14.00 -5.11
N TRP A 47 1.54 14.51 -4.94
CA TRP A 47 1.97 15.79 -5.51
C TRP A 47 1.95 15.79 -7.04
N ILE A 48 2.43 14.73 -7.68
CA ILE A 48 2.37 14.61 -9.15
C ILE A 48 0.91 14.51 -9.62
N MET A 49 0.09 13.72 -8.93
CA MET A 49 -1.32 13.52 -9.27
C MET A 49 -2.14 14.79 -9.14
N TYR A 50 -1.81 15.66 -8.18
CA TYR A 50 -2.49 16.92 -7.96
C TYR A 50 -2.50 17.81 -9.21
N TYR A 51 -1.40 17.87 -9.96
CA TYR A 51 -1.34 18.66 -11.21
C TYR A 51 -2.12 18.07 -12.38
N THR A 52 -2.61 16.83 -12.25
CA THR A 52 -3.36 16.14 -13.31
C THR A 52 -4.87 16.20 -13.07
N ILE A 53 -5.31 16.58 -11.87
CA ILE A 53 -6.71 16.58 -11.47
C ILE A 53 -7.19 18.02 -11.34
N ASP A 54 -8.18 18.39 -12.16
CA ASP A 54 -8.95 19.62 -11.96
C ASP A 54 -9.90 19.41 -10.78
N ALA A 55 -9.41 19.71 -9.58
CA ALA A 55 -10.19 19.56 -8.36
C ALA A 55 -11.09 20.77 -8.13
N PRO A 56 -12.39 20.57 -7.86
CA PRO A 56 -13.29 21.67 -7.50
C PRO A 56 -12.84 22.29 -6.17
N VAL A 57 -13.19 23.57 -5.99
CA VAL A 57 -13.02 24.25 -4.70
C VAL A 57 -13.89 23.54 -3.67
N LEU A 58 -13.26 22.98 -2.65
CA LEU A 58 -13.94 22.25 -1.57
C LEU A 58 -13.96 23.11 -0.31
N GLU A 59 -15.14 23.28 0.27
CA GLU A 59 -15.31 23.93 1.56
C GLU A 59 -15.08 22.94 2.70
N LEU A 60 -14.50 23.43 3.81
CA LEU A 60 -14.22 22.65 5.02
C LEU A 60 -15.48 22.49 5.87
N ASP A 61 -16.43 21.69 5.38
CA ASP A 61 -17.69 21.39 6.06
C ASP A 61 -17.76 19.91 6.52
N VAL A 62 -18.83 19.50 7.21
CA VAL A 62 -19.11 18.12 7.63
C VAL A 62 -19.00 17.13 6.46
N THR A 63 -19.41 17.55 5.26
CA THR A 63 -19.30 16.76 4.03
C THR A 63 -17.85 16.41 3.68
N PHE A 64 -16.89 17.27 4.00
CA PHE A 64 -15.46 17.04 3.74
C PHE A 64 -14.91 15.86 4.56
N TYR A 65 -15.30 15.75 5.84
CA TYR A 65 -14.91 14.61 6.68
C TYR A 65 -15.45 13.28 6.14
N LEU A 66 -16.67 13.30 5.63
CA LEU A 66 -17.29 12.13 4.99
C LEU A 66 -16.54 11.76 3.69
N LEU A 67 -16.09 12.76 2.94
CA LEU A 67 -15.24 12.58 1.77
C LEU A 67 -13.89 11.96 2.13
N ILE A 68 -13.22 12.42 3.19
CA ILE A 68 -11.96 11.82 3.68
C ILE A 68 -12.16 10.33 3.98
N MET A 69 -13.24 9.99 4.69
CA MET A 69 -13.53 8.59 5.04
C MET A 69 -13.80 7.75 3.78
N LYS A 70 -14.55 8.29 2.82
CA LYS A 70 -14.79 7.64 1.52
C LYS A 70 -13.47 7.39 0.78
N GLU A 71 -12.61 8.39 0.70
CA GLU A 71 -11.31 8.30 0.00
C GLU A 71 -10.35 7.31 0.66
N ALA A 72 -10.32 7.28 2.00
CA ALA A 72 -9.57 6.29 2.76
C ALA A 72 -10.08 4.86 2.51
N LEU A 73 -11.40 4.66 2.51
CA LEU A 73 -12.00 3.35 2.22
C LEU A 73 -11.72 2.88 0.80
N VAL A 74 -11.81 3.78 -0.19
CA VAL A 74 -11.49 3.46 -1.59
C VAL A 74 -10.02 3.08 -1.74
N GLY A 75 -9.10 3.86 -1.15
CA GLY A 75 -7.67 3.54 -1.18
C GLY A 75 -7.36 2.19 -0.52
N LEU A 76 -7.97 1.92 0.64
CA LEU A 76 -7.86 0.64 1.34
C LEU A 76 -8.38 -0.53 0.48
N PHE A 77 -9.54 -0.36 -0.16
CA PHE A 77 -10.17 -1.42 -0.96
C PHE A 77 -9.31 -1.79 -2.19
N ILE A 78 -8.76 -0.78 -2.88
CA ILE A 78 -7.84 -1.01 -4.01
C ILE A 78 -6.56 -1.68 -3.53
N GLY A 79 -5.99 -1.24 -2.40
CA GLY A 79 -4.80 -1.87 -1.83
C GLY A 79 -5.06 -3.31 -1.37
N PHE A 80 -6.24 -3.59 -0.82
CA PHE A 80 -6.67 -4.93 -0.43
C PHE A 80 -6.89 -5.84 -1.64
N ALA A 81 -7.44 -5.33 -2.75
CA ALA A 81 -7.53 -6.08 -4.00
C ALA A 81 -6.14 -6.48 -4.52
N ALA A 82 -5.18 -5.54 -4.51
CA ALA A 82 -3.79 -5.84 -4.85
C ALA A 82 -3.16 -6.86 -3.89
N TYR A 83 -3.50 -6.80 -2.59
CA TYR A 83 -3.07 -7.78 -1.60
C TYR A 83 -3.54 -9.19 -1.95
N MET A 84 -4.82 -9.36 -2.29
CA MET A 84 -5.39 -10.66 -2.65
C MET A 84 -4.70 -11.27 -3.87
N ILE A 85 -4.43 -10.47 -4.90
CA ILE A 85 -3.75 -10.94 -6.12
C ILE A 85 -2.36 -11.49 -5.77
N LEU A 86 -1.58 -10.77 -4.98
CA LEU A 86 -0.24 -11.23 -4.62
C LEU A 86 -0.23 -12.42 -3.67
N SER A 87 -1.19 -12.45 -2.74
CA SER A 87 -1.37 -13.61 -1.86
C SER A 87 -1.70 -14.86 -2.68
N ALA A 88 -2.57 -14.75 -3.68
CA ALA A 88 -2.90 -15.86 -4.57
C ALA A 88 -1.66 -16.39 -5.33
N VAL A 89 -0.80 -15.49 -5.83
CA VAL A 89 0.46 -15.88 -6.49
C VAL A 89 1.42 -16.57 -5.51
N GLN A 90 1.55 -16.08 -4.28
CA GLN A 90 2.39 -16.71 -3.25
C GLN A 90 1.91 -18.11 -2.88
N VAL A 91 0.59 -18.27 -2.73
CA VAL A 91 -0.02 -19.59 -2.46
C VAL A 91 0.20 -20.54 -3.64
N ALA A 92 0.01 -20.07 -4.87
CA ALA A 92 0.27 -20.88 -6.06
C ALA A 92 1.74 -21.32 -6.15
N GLY A 93 2.68 -20.41 -5.90
CA GLY A 93 4.11 -20.73 -5.84
C GLY A 93 4.43 -21.79 -4.78
N GLY A 94 3.89 -21.64 -3.56
CA GLY A 94 4.05 -22.63 -2.50
C GLY A 94 3.46 -24.00 -2.82
N LEU A 95 2.34 -24.05 -3.54
CA LEU A 95 1.75 -25.31 -4.02
C LEU A 95 2.61 -25.99 -5.09
N ILE A 96 3.21 -25.22 -6.01
CA ILE A 96 4.13 -25.74 -7.04
C ILE A 96 5.40 -26.28 -6.36
N ASP A 97 5.97 -25.56 -5.41
CA ASP A 97 7.15 -25.99 -4.64
C ASP A 97 6.88 -27.27 -3.82
N PHE A 98 5.66 -27.42 -3.31
CA PHE A 98 5.22 -28.64 -2.63
C PHE A 98 5.12 -29.82 -3.59
N GLN A 99 4.52 -29.62 -4.77
CA GLN A 99 4.37 -30.67 -5.78
C GLN A 99 5.71 -31.13 -6.38
N MET A 100 6.67 -30.22 -6.58
CA MET A 100 8.02 -30.59 -7.05
C MET A 100 8.84 -31.36 -6.01
N GLY A 101 8.36 -31.52 -4.77
CA GLY A 101 9.04 -32.27 -3.72
C GLY A 101 10.14 -31.49 -2.99
N PHE A 102 10.38 -30.21 -3.33
CA PHE A 102 11.33 -29.36 -2.62
C PHE A 102 10.89 -29.07 -1.17
N SER A 103 9.59 -29.09 -0.90
CA SER A 103 9.06 -29.02 0.48
C SER A 103 9.49 -30.23 1.33
N ILE A 104 9.58 -31.42 0.74
CA ILE A 104 10.04 -32.65 1.42
C ILE A 104 11.56 -32.61 1.65
N ALA A 105 12.33 -32.02 0.73
CA ALA A 105 13.77 -31.82 0.91
C ALA A 105 14.12 -30.94 2.14
N ASN A 106 13.27 -29.98 2.49
CA ASN A 106 13.41 -29.18 3.72
C ASN A 106 13.09 -29.96 5.01
N VAL A 107 12.25 -31.00 4.94
CA VAL A 107 11.94 -31.88 6.07
C VAL A 107 13.01 -32.96 6.23
N ILE A 108 13.54 -33.48 5.13
CA ILE A 108 14.54 -34.57 5.10
C ILE A 108 15.97 -34.05 5.30
N THR A 109 16.25 -32.78 5.01
CA THR A 109 17.53 -32.15 5.35
C THR A 109 17.34 -31.41 6.69
N PRO A 110 17.49 -32.08 7.86
CA PRO A 110 17.66 -31.33 9.09
C PRO A 110 18.85 -30.42 8.85
N LYS A 111 18.75 -29.14 9.22
CA LYS A 111 19.87 -28.20 9.20
C LYS A 111 20.99 -28.71 10.12
N ARG A 112 21.72 -29.75 9.70
CA ARG A 112 22.99 -30.19 10.29
C ARG A 112 24.07 -29.26 9.75
N GLY A 113 24.01 -28.04 10.24
CA GLY A 113 24.96 -26.96 10.01
C GLY A 113 25.44 -26.41 11.33
N HIS A 114 26.17 -27.24 12.07
CA HIS A 114 27.30 -26.86 12.92
C HIS A 114 27.09 -25.74 13.94
N LYS A 115 26.57 -26.10 15.12
CA LYS A 115 27.19 -25.64 16.37
C LYS A 115 28.49 -26.42 16.58
N ALA A 116 29.54 -26.02 15.89
CA ALA A 116 30.90 -26.44 16.22
C ALA A 116 31.65 -25.21 16.75
N ARG A 117 31.70 -25.18 18.08
CA ARG A 117 32.49 -24.28 18.95
C ARG A 117 32.00 -22.86 19.14
#